data_AF-A0A6A5UTY7-F1
#
_entry.id   AF-A0A6A5UTY7-F1
#
_cell.length_a   1.000
_cell.length_b   1.000
_cell.length_c   1.000
_cell.angle_alpha   90.00
_cell.angle_beta   90.00
_cell.angle_gamma   90.00
#
_symmetry.space_group_name_H-M   'P 1'
#
loop_
_entity.id
_entity.type
_entity.pdbx_description
1 polymer ?
#
loop_
_entity_poly.entity_id
_entity_poly.type
_entity_poly.pdbx_seq_one_letter_code
_entity_poly.pdbx_strand_id
1 'polypeptide(L)'
;MDTKSRNAAALHKRINDLISDFTNQYRALLAIAREDDDPDFSQSAQKELAIKEGALAIVTAAQNTTVLVRDLQELWLFGGLDTLKGPRDVEGEREKVAEVAGAVETLVKGRGDGGV
;
A
#
# COMPACT_ATOMS: atom_id res chain seq x y z
N MET A 1 9.27 -4.17 1.81
CA MET A 1 8.91 -3.50 0.55
C MET A 1 9.68 -2.19 0.43
N ASP A 2 10.18 -1.87 -0.76
CA ASP A 2 11.08 -0.72 -1.02
C ASP A 2 10.31 0.61 -1.02
N THR A 3 10.82 1.63 -0.33
CA THR A 3 10.19 2.95 -0.15
C THR A 3 9.87 3.65 -1.48
N LYS A 4 10.57 3.31 -2.56
CA LYS A 4 10.34 3.87 -3.91
C LYS A 4 9.04 3.42 -4.57
N SER A 5 8.39 2.34 -4.09
CA SER A 5 7.08 1.91 -4.60
C SER A 5 5.90 2.68 -3.97
N ARG A 6 6.13 3.52 -2.94
CA ARG A 6 5.10 4.30 -2.24
C ARG A 6 4.83 5.67 -2.89
N ASN A 7 4.98 5.80 -4.21
CA ASN A 7 4.65 7.05 -4.93
C ASN A 7 3.27 6.94 -5.62
N ALA A 8 2.54 8.05 -5.69
CA ALA A 8 1.17 8.08 -6.25
C ALA A 8 1.09 7.62 -7.71
N ALA A 9 2.12 7.90 -8.52
CA ALA A 9 2.17 7.46 -9.91
C ALA A 9 2.34 5.93 -10.04
N ALA A 10 3.13 5.31 -9.16
CA ALA A 10 3.31 3.86 -9.10
C ALA A 10 2.03 3.16 -8.66
N LEU A 11 1.28 3.77 -7.71
CA LEU A 11 -0.03 3.28 -7.30
C LEU A 11 -1.04 3.34 -8.44
N HIS A 12 -1.16 4.49 -9.11
CA HIS A 12 -2.05 4.64 -10.27
C HIS A 12 -1.69 3.65 -11.39
N LYS A 13 -0.40 3.45 -11.65
CA LYS A 13 0.05 2.43 -12.61
C LYS A 13 -0.43 1.04 -12.19
N ARG A 14 -0.21 0.65 -10.94
CA ARG A 14 -0.63 -0.66 -10.41
C ARG A 14 -2.16 -0.86 -10.47
N ILE A 15 -2.94 0.19 -10.22
CA ILE A 15 -4.40 0.16 -10.40
C ILE A 15 -4.76 -0.08 -11.86
N ASN A 16 -4.16 0.65 -12.79
CA ASN A 16 -4.43 0.49 -14.22
C ASN A 16 -4.01 -0.88 -14.74
N ASP A 17 -2.87 -1.40 -14.28
CA ASP A 17 -2.39 -2.74 -14.61
C ASP A 17 -3.41 -3.79 -14.13
N LEU A 18 -3.91 -3.69 -12.89
CA LEU A 18 -4.93 -4.60 -12.35
C LEU A 18 -6.26 -4.54 -13.13
N ILE A 19 -6.72 -3.34 -13.47
CA ILE A 19 -7.95 -3.16 -14.28
C ILE A 19 -7.76 -3.80 -15.66
N SER A 20 -6.61 -3.58 -16.28
CA SER A 20 -6.27 -4.13 -17.58
C SER A 20 -6.20 -5.65 -17.52
N ASP A 21 -5.55 -6.22 -16.51
CA ASP A 21 -5.43 -7.66 -16.30
C ASP A 21 -6.81 -8.31 -16.14
N PHE A 22 -7.66 -7.75 -15.28
CA PHE A 22 -9.02 -8.25 -15.06
C PHE A 22 -9.85 -8.25 -16.35
N THR A 23 -9.80 -7.13 -17.08
CA THR A 23 -10.53 -6.97 -18.35
C THR A 23 -10.02 -7.92 -19.43
N ASN A 24 -8.71 -8.07 -19.54
CA ASN A 24 -8.07 -8.94 -20.53
C ASN A 24 -8.37 -10.42 -20.25
N GLN A 25 -8.31 -10.85 -19.00
CA GLN A 25 -8.64 -12.21 -18.60
C GLN A 25 -10.11 -12.53 -18.85
N TYR A 26 -11.02 -11.61 -18.50
CA TYR A 26 -12.45 -11.78 -18.77
C TYR A 26 -12.73 -11.89 -20.28
N ARG A 27 -12.09 -11.02 -21.09
CA ARG A 27 -12.21 -11.06 -22.55
C ARG A 27 -11.67 -12.36 -23.15
N ALA A 28 -10.54 -12.85 -22.65
CA ALA A 28 -9.96 -14.11 -23.08
C ALA A 28 -10.89 -15.28 -22.75
N LEU A 29 -11.47 -15.30 -21.55
CA LEU A 29 -12.44 -16.32 -21.14
C LEU A 29 -13.68 -16.33 -22.04
N LEU A 30 -14.24 -15.16 -22.35
CA LEU A 30 -15.38 -15.05 -23.26
C LEU A 30 -15.05 -15.52 -24.69
N ALA A 31 -13.82 -15.28 -25.16
CA ALA A 31 -13.39 -15.75 -26.47
C ALA A 31 -13.31 -17.29 -26.53
N ILE A 32 -12.88 -17.94 -25.44
CA ILE A 32 -12.80 -19.39 -25.32
C ILE A 32 -14.18 -20.02 -25.16
N ALA A 33 -15.06 -19.38 -24.39
CA ALA A 33 -16.42 -19.84 -24.12
C ALA A 33 -17.37 -19.71 -25.33
N ARG A 34 -16.91 -19.11 -26.44
CA ARG A 34 -17.70 -19.03 -27.67
C ARG A 34 -17.96 -20.44 -28.22
N GLU A 35 -19.22 -20.69 -28.54
CA GLU A 35 -19.69 -21.94 -29.13
C GLU A 35 -19.16 -22.09 -30.56
N ASP A 36 -18.72 -23.30 -30.91
CA ASP A 36 -18.31 -23.65 -32.27
C ASP A 36 -19.48 -24.28 -33.02
N ASP A 37 -19.53 -24.07 -34.34
CA ASP A 37 -20.63 -24.58 -35.17
C ASP A 37 -20.67 -26.12 -35.27
N ASP A 38 -19.55 -26.82 -35.02
CA ASP A 38 -19.46 -28.29 -35.01
C ASP A 38 -18.39 -28.78 -34.01
N PRO A 39 -18.73 -28.92 -32.72
CA PRO A 39 -17.74 -29.19 -31.67
C PRO A 39 -17.33 -30.67 -31.61
N ASP A 40 -16.03 -30.93 -31.76
CA ASP A 40 -15.45 -32.25 -31.47
C ASP A 40 -15.33 -32.47 -29.94
N PHE A 41 -15.42 -33.72 -29.50
CA PHE A 41 -15.31 -34.09 -28.08
C PHE A 41 -13.95 -33.69 -27.49
N SER A 42 -12.87 -33.86 -28.25
CA SER A 42 -11.53 -33.47 -27.80
C SER A 42 -11.43 -31.95 -27.62
N GLN A 43 -11.97 -31.19 -28.56
CA GLN A 43 -11.98 -29.72 -28.50
C GLN A 43 -12.84 -29.20 -27.34
N SER A 44 -13.98 -29.83 -27.09
CA SER A 44 -14.87 -29.49 -25.99
C SER A 44 -14.21 -29.69 -24.62
N ALA A 45 -13.50 -30.81 -24.43
CA ALA A 45 -12.76 -31.08 -23.20
C ALA A 45 -11.60 -30.08 -22.99
N GLN A 46 -10.89 -29.71 -24.06
CA GLN A 46 -9.83 -28.68 -24.00
C GLN A 46 -10.40 -27.30 -23.64
N LYS A 47 -11.54 -26.92 -24.23
CA LYS A 47 -12.25 -25.68 -23.89
C LYS A 47 -12.70 -25.66 -22.44
N GLU A 48 -13.24 -26.76 -21.92
CA GLU A 48 -13.66 -26.84 -20.52
C GLU A 48 -12.48 -26.60 -19.56
N LEU A 49 -11.32 -27.20 -19.85
CA LEU A 49 -10.10 -26.96 -19.07
C LEU A 49 -9.66 -25.49 -19.16
N ALA A 50 -9.62 -24.92 -20.36
CA ALA A 50 -9.21 -23.53 -20.57
C ALA A 50 -10.17 -22.54 -19.90
N ILE A 51 -11.47 -22.84 -19.82
CA ILE A 51 -12.46 -22.06 -19.08
C ILE A 51 -12.17 -22.10 -17.58
N LYS A 52 -11.86 -23.29 -17.02
CA LYS A 52 -11.50 -23.44 -15.60
C LYS A 52 -10.23 -22.66 -15.27
N GLU A 53 -9.20 -22.74 -16.10
CA GLU A 53 -7.97 -21.98 -15.94
C GLU A 53 -8.20 -20.46 -16.02
N GLY A 54 -8.98 -20.02 -17.01
CA GLY A 54 -9.35 -18.60 -17.15
C GLY A 54 -10.15 -18.07 -15.96
N ALA A 55 -11.06 -18.87 -15.40
CA ALA A 55 -11.80 -18.52 -14.19
C ALA A 55 -10.87 -18.37 -12.97
N LEU A 56 -9.89 -19.27 -12.81
CA LEU A 56 -8.88 -19.16 -11.75
C LEU A 56 -8.03 -17.90 -11.91
N ALA A 57 -7.64 -17.54 -13.14
CA ALA A 57 -6.88 -16.33 -13.41
C ALA A 57 -7.62 -15.07 -12.94
N ILE A 58 -8.94 -14.99 -13.21
CA ILE A 58 -9.80 -13.89 -12.74
C ILE A 58 -9.86 -13.83 -11.21
N VAL A 59 -9.98 -14.98 -10.54
CA VAL A 59 -9.94 -15.05 -9.07
C VAL A 59 -8.61 -14.53 -8.54
N THR A 60 -7.49 -14.88 -9.16
CA THR A 60 -6.17 -14.35 -8.80
C THR A 60 -6.07 -12.83 -9.00
N ALA A 61 -6.60 -12.29 -10.10
CA ALA A 61 -6.65 -10.85 -10.31
C ALA A 61 -7.48 -10.12 -9.23
N ALA A 62 -8.60 -10.71 -8.79
CA ALA A 62 -9.39 -10.20 -7.68
C ALA A 62 -8.61 -10.24 -6.35
N GLN A 63 -7.87 -11.32 -6.07
CA GLN A 63 -7.02 -11.43 -4.88
C GLN A 63 -5.91 -10.37 -4.88
N ASN A 64 -5.27 -10.12 -6.03
CA ASN A 64 -4.25 -9.06 -6.17
C ASN A 64 -4.83 -7.66 -5.89
N THR A 65 -6.10 -7.43 -6.25
CA THR A 65 -6.81 -6.19 -5.91
C THR A 65 -7.01 -6.06 -4.40
N THR A 66 -7.41 -7.14 -3.72
CA THR A 66 -7.51 -7.16 -2.24
C THR A 66 -6.17 -6.88 -1.56
N VAL A 67 -5.07 -7.42 -2.10
CA VAL A 67 -3.72 -7.11 -1.61
C VAL A 67 -3.41 -5.62 -1.75
N LEU A 68 -3.73 -5.01 -2.90
CA LEU A 68 -3.56 -3.56 -3.11
C LEU A 68 -4.37 -2.73 -2.10
N VAL A 69 -5.62 -3.12 -1.81
CA VAL A 69 -6.45 -2.44 -0.80
C VAL A 69 -5.81 -2.51 0.57
N ARG A 70 -5.26 -3.66 0.95
CA ARG A 70 -4.52 -3.81 2.21
C ARG A 70 -3.27 -2.93 2.23
N ASP A 71 -2.50 -2.90 1.14
CA ASP A 71 -1.32 -2.04 1.04
C ASP A 71 -1.72 -0.56 1.22
N LEU A 72 -2.85 -0.12 0.65
CA LEU A 72 -3.39 1.23 0.83
C LEU A 72 -3.83 1.52 2.27
N GLN A 73 -4.46 0.55 2.93
CA GLN A 73 -4.82 0.67 4.35
C GLN A 73 -3.57 0.75 5.24
N GLU A 74 -2.56 -0.07 4.98
CA GLU A 74 -1.27 -0.02 5.68
C GLU A 74 -0.54 1.30 5.42
N LEU A 75 -0.58 1.82 4.18
CA LEU A 75 -0.07 3.14 3.84
C LEU A 75 -0.77 4.27 4.60
N TRP A 76 -2.07 4.12 4.87
CA TRP A 76 -2.84 5.11 5.60
C TRP A 76 -2.60 5.02 7.11
N LEU A 77 -2.62 3.81 7.68
CA LEU A 77 -2.41 3.56 9.11
C LEU A 77 -0.96 3.78 9.57
N PHE A 78 0.00 3.45 8.71
CA PHE A 78 1.45 3.53 8.96
C PHE A 78 2.16 4.48 7.99
N GLY A 79 1.40 5.39 7.37
CA GLY A 79 1.93 6.54 6.66
C GLY A 79 2.61 7.51 7.61
N GLY A 80 3.37 8.47 7.09
CA GLY A 80 4.22 9.40 7.85
C GLY A 80 3.51 10.36 8.83
N LEU A 81 2.25 10.11 9.20
CA LEU A 81 1.68 10.70 10.39
C LEU A 81 2.28 9.97 11.61
N ASP A 82 3.03 10.73 12.41
CA ASP A 82 3.52 10.33 13.73
C ASP A 82 2.31 10.13 14.67
N THR A 83 1.66 8.96 14.57
CA THR A 83 0.50 8.58 15.39
C THR A 83 0.87 8.25 16.84
N LEU A 84 2.16 8.29 17.17
CA LEU A 84 2.68 8.03 18.52
C LEU A 84 2.87 9.30 19.35
N LYS A 85 2.90 10.49 18.74
CA LYS A 85 2.91 11.75 19.50
C LYS A 85 1.49 12.15 19.86
N GLY A 86 1.00 11.68 21.00
CA GLY A 86 -0.20 12.24 21.59
C GLY A 86 0.03 13.71 21.96
N PRO A 87 -1.03 14.54 22.06
CA PRO A 87 -0.89 15.94 22.51
C PRO A 87 -0.20 16.07 23.88
N ARG A 88 -0.25 15.02 24.73
CA ARG A 88 0.47 14.96 26.00
C ARG A 88 1.99 14.77 25.85
N ASP A 89 2.45 14.09 24.81
CA ASP A 89 3.89 13.88 24.58
C ASP A 89 4.55 15.17 24.10
N VAL A 90 3.82 15.96 23.30
CA VAL A 90 4.27 17.30 22.87
C VAL A 90 4.33 18.27 24.04
N GLU A 91 3.36 18.21 24.96
CA GLU A 91 3.36 19.02 26.18
C GLU A 91 4.50 18.63 27.12
N GLY A 92 4.73 17.33 27.32
CA GLY A 92 5.85 16.82 28.13
C GLY A 92 7.23 17.10 27.53
N GLU A 93 7.37 17.07 26.20
CA GLU A 93 8.59 17.54 25.52
C GLU A 93 8.81 19.04 25.73
N ARG A 94 7.75 19.86 25.63
CA ARG A 94 7.84 21.32 25.86
C ARG A 94 8.26 21.65 27.28
N GLU A 95 7.69 20.96 28.26
CA GLU A 95 8.00 21.18 29.68
C GLU A 95 9.45 20.82 30.00
N LYS A 96 9.94 19.67 29.50
CA LYS A 96 11.36 19.27 29.62
C LYS A 96 12.31 20.23 28.91
N VAL A 97 11.94 20.72 27.73
CA VAL A 97 12.76 21.71 27.00
C VAL A 97 12.80 23.03 27.75
N ALA A 98 11.70 23.47 28.37
CA ALA A 98 11.67 24.66 29.21
C ALA A 98 12.53 24.51 30.48
N GLU A 99 12.48 23.34 31.13
CA GLU A 99 13.31 23.03 32.30
C GLU A 99 14.80 23.04 31.95
N VAL A 100 15.19 22.38 30.84
CA VAL A 100 16.58 22.35 30.36
C VAL A 100 17.04 23.75 29.96
N ALA A 101 16.21 24.54 29.29
CA ALA A 101 16.54 25.92 28.93
C ALA A 101 16.79 26.79 30.18
N GLY A 102 15.97 26.66 31.22
CA GLY A 102 16.16 27.36 32.49
C GLY A 102 17.43 26.92 33.22
N ALA A 103 17.74 25.62 33.21
CA ALA A 103 18.98 25.09 33.79
C ALA A 103 20.23 25.61 33.05
N VAL A 104 20.19 25.67 31.72
CA VAL A 104 21.26 26.24 30.89
C VAL A 104 21.42 27.74 31.14
N GLU A 105 20.32 28.50 31.24
CA GLU A 105 20.37 29.94 31.55
C GLU A 105 21.01 30.18 32.92
N THR A 106 20.65 29.37 33.92
CA THR A 106 21.21 29.47 35.27
C THR A 106 22.70 29.13 35.29
N LEU A 107 23.13 28.12 34.53
CA LEU A 107 24.54 27.76 34.36
C LEU A 107 25.34 28.85 33.63
N VAL A 108 24.76 29.50 32.62
CA VAL A 108 25.38 30.62 31.90
C VAL A 108 25.52 31.84 32.79
N LYS A 109 24.49 32.18 33.58
CA LYS A 109 24.53 33.30 34.54
C LYS A 109 25.50 33.02 35.70
N GLY A 110 25.51 31.79 36.23
CA GLY A 110 26.44 31.38 37.30
C GLY A 110 27.90 31.29 36.84
N ARG A 111 28.16 31.12 35.53
CA ARG A 111 29.51 31.18 34.94
C ARG A 111 29.96 32.60 34.60
N GLY A 112 29.06 33.58 34.59
CA GLY A 112 29.36 34.99 34.34
C GLY A 112 29.93 35.75 35.55
N ASP A 113 29.78 35.20 36.77
CA ASP A 113 30.18 35.87 38.03
C ASP A 113 31.53 35.38 38.59
N GLY A 114 32.34 34.68 37.76
CA GLY A 114 33.61 34.07 38.16
C GLY A 114 34.80 34.39 37.26
N GLY A 115 34.78 35.52 36.55
CA GLY A 115 35.88 35.90 35.66
C GLY A 115 35.90 37.38 35.30
N VAL A 116 36.17 38.24 36.27
CA VAL A 116 37.32 39.18 36.40
C VAL A 116 37.22 39.81 37.79
#